data_AF-A0A913ZQC7-F1
#
_entry.id   AF-A0A913ZQC7-F1
#
_cell.length_a   1.000
_cell.length_b   1.000
_cell.length_c   1.000
_cell.angle_alpha   90.00
_cell.angle_beta   90.00
_cell.angle_gamma   90.00
#
_symmetry.space_group_name_H-M   'P 1'
#
loop_
_entity.id
_entity.type
_entity.pdbx_description
1 polymer ?
#
loop_
_entity_poly.entity_id
_entity_poly.type
_entity_poly.pdbx_seq_one_letter_code
_entity_poly.pdbx_strand_id
1 'polypeptide(L)'
;MANRSYHNSAPSTSRQHQAPKVTGVMGPRGRGAGQRHPGAPMSDQKAKTVLKEAVDAVVNSFAKHTQGYGRVNVVEALQEFWQMKASRGAELKGGPLVIYESVPSSCPPYVCFVTLPGGSCFASFQNCPTKAEARRSAAKIALMNSVFNEHPSRKITDDFINKAVTDAKSSFQGSPEDENDPNTSLGAFRFMLEANRSKSMLEFQELMTVFQLLHWNGSLKAMRERDCSRQEVLAHYSHRNLDDDMRSQMALDWISREQEIVGIIAEELQRADDEIETARLAGRELRFPKEKKDILMLACSQLGPG
;
A
#
# COMPACT_ATOMS: atom_id res chain seq x y z
N MET A 1 65.35 -7.68 -24.58
CA MET A 1 64.84 -6.62 -25.47
C MET A 1 63.38 -6.89 -25.73
N ALA A 2 62.52 -5.88 -25.48
CA ALA A 2 61.15 -5.69 -25.98
C ALA A 2 60.05 -6.72 -25.60
N ASN A 3 58.78 -6.36 -25.42
CA ASN A 3 58.11 -5.11 -25.04
C ASN A 3 56.64 -5.47 -24.72
N ARG A 4 55.96 -4.63 -23.94
CA ARG A 4 54.52 -4.67 -23.62
C ARG A 4 53.63 -4.76 -24.86
N SER A 5 52.43 -5.34 -24.69
CA SER A 5 51.17 -4.68 -25.07
C SER A 5 49.97 -5.35 -24.37
N TYR A 6 49.50 -4.67 -23.32
CA TYR A 6 48.15 -4.83 -22.79
C TYR A 6 47.17 -4.16 -23.77
N HIS A 7 46.07 -4.82 -24.10
CA HIS A 7 44.91 -4.16 -24.71
C HIS A 7 43.71 -4.28 -23.77
N ASN A 8 43.30 -3.10 -23.30
CA ASN A 8 42.06 -2.83 -22.59
C ASN A 8 40.86 -3.18 -23.48
N SER A 9 39.84 -3.76 -22.89
CA SER A 9 38.46 -3.62 -23.35
C SER A 9 37.59 -3.37 -22.11
N ALA A 10 36.95 -2.20 -22.10
CA ALA A 10 36.24 -1.61 -20.99
C ALA A 10 35.04 -2.46 -20.53
N PRO A 11 34.63 -2.39 -19.26
CA PRO A 11 33.38 -2.97 -18.82
C PRO A 11 32.19 -2.15 -19.36
N SER A 12 31.30 -2.84 -20.05
CA SER A 12 29.99 -2.36 -20.48
C SER A 12 29.18 -1.91 -19.27
N THR A 13 28.75 -0.64 -19.31
CA THR A 13 27.88 -0.01 -18.33
C THR A 13 26.52 -0.71 -18.30
N SER A 14 26.31 -1.57 -17.30
CA SER A 14 25.01 -2.13 -16.95
C SER A 14 24.09 -0.99 -16.48
N ARG A 15 23.21 -0.53 -17.37
CA ARG A 15 22.12 0.40 -17.06
C ARG A 15 21.30 -0.18 -15.90
N GLN A 16 21.41 0.44 -14.73
CA GLN A 16 20.49 0.23 -13.62
C GLN A 16 19.06 0.53 -14.11
N HIS A 17 18.24 -0.51 -14.26
CA HIS A 17 16.81 -0.35 -14.41
C HIS A 17 16.23 0.13 -13.08
N GLN A 18 16.00 1.44 -12.99
CA GLN A 18 15.21 2.07 -11.95
C GLN A 18 13.81 1.44 -11.96
N ALA A 19 13.40 0.83 -10.84
CA ALA A 19 12.05 0.33 -10.67
C ALA A 19 11.06 1.51 -10.52
N PRO A 20 9.85 1.42 -11.10
CA PRO A 20 8.92 2.54 -11.12
C PRO A 20 8.28 2.79 -9.76
N LYS A 21 8.11 4.08 -9.43
CA LYS A 21 7.20 4.54 -8.37
C LYS A 21 5.75 4.24 -8.79
N VAL A 22 5.22 3.06 -8.43
CA VAL A 22 3.79 2.76 -8.53
C VAL A 22 3.03 3.38 -7.34
N THR A 23 3.22 4.67 -7.10
CA THR A 23 2.54 5.42 -6.02
C THR A 23 1.45 6.36 -6.54
N GLY A 24 0.97 6.14 -7.77
CA GLY A 24 0.10 7.09 -8.48
C GLY A 24 -1.30 6.62 -8.91
N VAL A 25 -1.63 5.32 -8.90
CA VAL A 25 -2.89 4.83 -9.50
C VAL A 25 -3.92 4.49 -8.43
N MET A 26 -4.28 5.42 -7.55
CA MET A 26 -5.44 5.23 -6.67
C MET A 26 -5.99 6.57 -6.17
N GLY A 27 -6.76 7.20 -7.06
CA GLY A 27 -7.65 8.32 -6.78
C GLY A 27 -8.77 8.34 -7.84
N PRO A 28 -10.03 8.67 -7.49
CA PRO A 28 -11.13 8.51 -8.42
C PRO A 28 -11.11 9.61 -9.49
N ARG A 29 -10.95 9.23 -10.76
CA ARG A 29 -11.44 10.02 -11.90
C ARG A 29 -12.63 9.30 -12.53
N GLY A 30 -13.81 9.55 -11.98
CA GLY A 30 -15.06 9.33 -12.71
C GLY A 30 -15.26 10.47 -13.71
N ARG A 31 -15.35 10.18 -15.00
CA ARG A 31 -15.76 11.15 -16.03
C ARG A 31 -17.17 10.80 -16.52
N GLY A 32 -18.13 11.64 -16.15
CA GLY A 32 -19.26 11.99 -17.02
C GLY A 32 -18.83 13.08 -18.01
N ALA A 33 -19.43 13.08 -19.18
CA ALA A 33 -19.04 13.85 -20.36
C ALA A 33 -19.02 15.38 -20.17
N GLY A 34 -18.10 16.05 -20.88
CA GLY A 34 -18.01 17.51 -20.99
C GLY A 34 -16.56 17.98 -21.18
N GLN A 35 -16.19 18.35 -22.41
CA GLN A 35 -14.89 18.96 -22.75
C GLN A 35 -14.56 20.14 -21.82
N ARG A 36 -13.36 20.16 -21.23
CA ARG A 36 -12.66 21.37 -20.74
C ARG A 36 -11.16 21.10 -20.55
N HIS A 37 -10.38 22.14 -20.87
CA HIS A 37 -8.92 22.28 -20.90
C HIS A 37 -8.16 21.72 -19.67
N PRO A 38 -6.83 21.48 -19.77
CA PRO A 38 -6.04 20.92 -18.67
C PRO A 38 -5.93 21.94 -17.53
N GLY A 39 -6.65 21.68 -16.45
CA GLY A 39 -6.69 22.52 -15.25
C GLY A 39 -5.42 22.43 -14.41
N ALA A 40 -5.02 23.58 -13.87
CA ALA A 40 -3.95 23.78 -12.91
C ALA A 40 -3.97 22.79 -11.73
N PRO A 41 -2.81 22.49 -11.11
CA PRO A 41 -2.75 21.63 -9.93
C PRO A 41 -3.64 22.17 -8.82
N MET A 42 -4.50 21.30 -8.30
CA MET A 42 -5.42 21.62 -7.20
C MET A 42 -4.59 21.98 -5.96
N SER A 43 -4.88 23.09 -5.29
CA SER A 43 -4.23 23.46 -4.04
C SER A 43 -4.55 22.42 -2.95
N ASP A 44 -3.57 22.07 -2.12
CA ASP A 44 -3.67 21.06 -1.04
C ASP A 44 -4.90 21.28 -0.11
N GLN A 45 -5.24 22.54 0.17
CA GLN A 45 -6.41 22.90 0.98
C GLN A 45 -7.76 22.54 0.33
N LYS A 46 -7.85 22.65 -1.00
CA LYS A 46 -9.04 22.22 -1.75
C LYS A 46 -9.16 20.70 -1.77
N ALA A 47 -8.04 19.99 -1.94
CA ALA A 47 -8.03 18.53 -1.90
C ALA A 47 -8.50 17.98 -0.54
N LYS A 48 -8.04 18.59 0.57
CA LYS A 48 -8.48 18.25 1.94
C LYS A 48 -9.98 18.48 2.15
N THR A 49 -10.53 19.55 1.58
CA THR A 49 -11.96 19.86 1.69
C THR A 49 -12.82 18.85 0.93
N VAL A 50 -12.44 18.55 -0.32
CA VAL A 50 -13.14 17.55 -1.15
C VAL A 50 -13.10 16.16 -0.52
N LEU A 51 -11.96 15.76 0.05
CA LEU A 51 -11.86 14.48 0.77
C LEU A 51 -12.82 14.43 1.96
N LYS A 52 -12.86 15.50 2.76
CA LYS A 52 -13.76 15.59 3.92
C LYS A 52 -15.23 15.48 3.50
N GLU A 53 -15.64 16.21 2.45
CA GLU A 53 -17.00 16.18 1.92
C GLU A 53 -17.40 14.79 1.39
N ALA A 54 -16.51 14.14 0.64
CA ALA A 54 -16.74 12.79 0.12
C ALA A 54 -16.91 11.76 1.24
N VAL A 55 -16.05 11.83 2.27
CA VAL A 55 -16.12 10.98 3.45
C VAL A 55 -17.44 11.20 4.20
N ASP A 56 -17.80 12.44 4.47
CA ASP A 56 -19.03 12.77 5.19
C ASP A 56 -20.29 12.33 4.39
N ALA A 57 -20.28 12.46 3.06
CA ALA A 57 -21.37 12.00 2.21
C ALA A 57 -21.57 10.46 2.26
N VAL A 58 -20.48 9.69 2.20
CA VAL A 58 -20.54 8.22 2.27
C VAL A 58 -21.02 7.76 3.65
N VAL A 59 -20.50 8.36 4.72
CA VAL A 59 -20.93 8.05 6.09
C VAL A 59 -22.41 8.36 6.28
N ASN A 60 -22.89 9.51 5.81
CA ASN A 60 -24.30 9.90 5.90
C ASN A 60 -25.23 9.01 5.05
N SER A 61 -24.74 8.47 3.93
CA SER A 61 -25.49 7.51 3.12
C SER A 61 -25.62 6.15 3.83
N PHE A 62 -24.52 5.64 4.38
CA PHE A 62 -24.51 4.40 5.16
C PHE A 62 -25.40 4.52 6.39
N ALA A 63 -25.30 5.64 7.12
CA ALA A 63 -26.15 5.97 8.26
C ALA A 63 -27.64 5.76 7.98
N LYS A 64 -28.13 6.32 6.87
CA LYS A 64 -29.55 6.22 6.46
C LYS A 64 -29.99 4.79 6.18
N HIS A 65 -29.09 3.93 5.73
CA HIS A 65 -29.40 2.53 5.41
C HIS A 65 -29.37 1.60 6.62
N THR A 66 -28.54 1.88 7.62
CA THR A 66 -28.28 0.94 8.72
C THR A 66 -28.91 1.37 10.06
N GLN A 67 -29.03 2.67 10.33
CA GLN A 67 -29.57 3.19 11.59
C GLN A 67 -30.43 4.44 11.32
N GLY A 68 -31.77 4.29 11.40
CA GLY A 68 -32.71 5.39 11.19
C GLY A 68 -32.35 6.64 12.02
N TYR A 69 -32.33 7.80 11.35
CA TYR A 69 -32.19 9.17 11.87
C TYR A 69 -31.57 9.31 13.28
N GLY A 70 -30.27 9.06 13.41
CA GLY A 70 -29.46 9.34 14.60
C GLY A 70 -28.05 9.84 14.24
N ARG A 71 -27.36 10.53 15.17
CA ARG A 71 -25.93 10.88 15.01
C ARG A 71 -25.11 9.59 14.99
N VAL A 72 -24.65 9.16 13.83
CA VAL A 72 -23.90 7.91 13.68
C VAL A 72 -22.57 7.96 14.42
N ASN A 73 -22.39 7.01 15.34
CA ASN A 73 -21.09 6.71 15.89
C ASN A 73 -20.26 5.94 14.84
N VAL A 74 -19.45 6.67 14.08
CA VAL A 74 -18.63 6.13 12.99
C VAL A 74 -17.68 5.01 13.41
N VAL A 75 -17.25 4.99 14.68
CA VAL A 75 -16.38 3.94 15.22
C VAL A 75 -17.16 2.63 15.35
N GLU A 76 -18.38 2.69 15.87
CA GLU A 76 -19.28 1.55 15.99
C GLU A 76 -19.75 1.08 14.61
N ALA A 77 -20.17 2.00 13.74
CA ALA A 77 -20.61 1.68 12.38
C ALA A 77 -19.53 0.94 11.57
N LEU A 78 -18.25 1.33 11.73
CA LEU A 78 -17.13 0.61 11.12
C LEU A 78 -16.98 -0.81 11.70
N GLN A 79 -17.08 -0.96 13.01
CA GLN A 79 -16.99 -2.27 13.66
C GLN A 79 -18.15 -3.18 13.25
N GLU A 80 -19.38 -2.66 13.21
CA GLU A 80 -20.59 -3.37 12.78
C GLU A 80 -20.48 -3.82 11.31
N PHE A 81 -19.96 -2.95 10.43
CA PHE A 81 -19.73 -3.30 9.02
C PHE A 81 -18.85 -4.55 8.89
N TRP A 82 -17.72 -4.60 9.59
CA TRP A 82 -16.80 -5.73 9.52
C TRP A 82 -17.34 -6.99 10.20
N GLN A 83 -18.12 -6.85 11.28
CA GLN A 83 -18.85 -7.97 11.89
C GLN A 83 -19.90 -8.56 10.96
N MET A 84 -20.71 -7.70 10.31
CA MET A 84 -21.69 -8.12 9.31
C MET A 84 -21.02 -8.82 8.12
N LYS A 85 -19.86 -8.33 7.69
CA LYS A 85 -19.08 -8.95 6.62
C LYS A 85 -18.61 -10.36 7.01
N ALA A 86 -18.09 -10.53 8.23
CA ALA A 86 -17.72 -11.84 8.76
C ALA A 86 -18.94 -12.79 8.88
N SER A 87 -20.08 -12.31 9.37
CA SER A 87 -21.29 -13.14 9.51
C SER A 87 -21.87 -13.60 8.17
N ARG A 88 -21.51 -12.92 7.07
CA ARG A 88 -21.86 -13.30 5.69
C ARG A 88 -20.86 -14.26 5.05
N GLY A 89 -19.88 -14.75 5.81
CA GLY A 89 -18.92 -15.76 5.36
C GLY A 89 -17.63 -15.20 4.75
N ALA A 90 -17.31 -13.92 4.96
CA ALA A 90 -16.01 -13.40 4.55
C ALA A 90 -14.88 -14.03 5.36
N GLU A 91 -13.82 -14.48 4.68
CA GLU A 91 -12.67 -15.10 5.31
C GLU A 91 -11.74 -14.03 5.91
N LEU A 92 -11.90 -13.76 7.21
CA LEU A 92 -11.10 -12.80 7.96
C LEU A 92 -10.16 -13.56 8.90
N LYS A 93 -8.92 -13.82 8.46
CA LYS A 93 -7.93 -14.63 9.20
C LYS A 93 -7.61 -14.12 10.63
N GLY A 94 -7.86 -12.84 10.92
CA GLY A 94 -7.71 -12.23 12.26
C GLY A 94 -9.04 -11.84 12.94
N GLY A 95 -10.17 -12.34 12.42
CA GLY A 95 -11.51 -11.95 12.85
C GLY A 95 -11.94 -10.56 12.34
N PRO A 96 -13.16 -10.11 12.67
CA PRO A 96 -13.72 -8.84 12.20
C PRO A 96 -13.27 -7.62 13.02
N LEU A 97 -12.31 -7.77 13.93
CA LEU A 97 -11.93 -6.72 14.86
C LEU A 97 -11.17 -5.60 14.14
N VAL A 98 -11.62 -4.36 14.32
CA VAL A 98 -10.94 -3.17 13.82
C VAL A 98 -10.01 -2.65 14.89
N ILE A 99 -8.72 -2.54 14.56
CA ILE A 99 -7.68 -2.16 15.52
C ILE A 99 -7.44 -0.66 15.44
N TYR A 100 -7.33 0.01 16.59
CA TYR A 100 -7.01 1.43 16.68
C TYR A 100 -5.73 1.63 17.49
N GLU A 101 -4.80 2.42 16.95
CA GLU A 101 -3.52 2.75 17.58
C GLU A 101 -3.42 4.26 17.70
N SER A 102 -3.31 4.78 18.92
CA SER A 102 -3.12 6.22 19.16
C SER A 102 -1.64 6.54 19.25
N VAL A 103 -1.17 7.52 18.49
CA VAL A 103 0.21 7.99 18.58
C VAL A 103 0.41 8.66 19.95
N PRO A 104 1.44 8.27 20.72
CA PRO A 104 1.76 8.93 21.98
C PRO A 104 2.06 10.42 21.75
N SER A 105 1.27 11.29 22.38
CA SER A 105 1.51 12.74 22.41
C SER A 105 0.88 13.35 23.66
N SER A 106 1.55 14.36 24.23
CA SER A 106 1.06 15.17 25.34
C SER A 106 0.22 16.37 24.88
N CYS A 107 0.33 16.78 23.61
CA CYS A 107 -0.36 17.94 23.06
C CYS A 107 -0.92 17.67 21.64
N PRO A 108 -1.94 18.43 21.20
CA PRO A 108 -2.45 18.33 19.83
C PRO A 108 -1.42 18.85 18.80
N PRO A 109 -1.51 18.42 17.51
CA PRO A 109 -2.54 17.55 16.94
C PRO A 109 -2.36 16.06 17.31
N TYR A 110 -3.45 15.39 17.70
CA TYR A 110 -3.42 13.95 17.96
C TYR A 110 -3.60 13.15 16.67
N VAL A 111 -2.90 12.03 16.57
CA VAL A 111 -3.00 11.09 15.44
C VAL A 111 -3.47 9.73 15.93
N CYS A 112 -4.38 9.12 15.18
CA CYS A 112 -4.82 7.75 15.41
C CYS A 112 -4.79 6.99 14.10
N PHE A 113 -4.14 5.82 14.11
CA PHE A 113 -4.20 4.83 13.04
C PHE A 113 -5.36 3.86 13.28
N VAL A 114 -5.90 3.34 12.19
CA VAL A 114 -6.90 2.29 12.17
C VAL A 114 -6.48 1.21 11.18
N THR A 115 -6.44 -0.03 11.63
CA THR A 115 -6.12 -1.19 10.80
C THR A 115 -7.37 -2.04 10.66
N LEU A 116 -7.76 -2.28 9.40
CA LEU A 116 -8.93 -3.06 9.03
C LEU A 116 -8.60 -4.56 9.02
N PRO A 117 -9.60 -5.43 9.22
CA PRO A 117 -9.47 -6.83 8.86
C PRO A 117 -9.00 -6.99 7.41
N GLY A 118 -7.94 -7.76 7.20
CA GLY A 118 -7.27 -7.87 5.89
C GLY A 118 -6.05 -6.95 5.71
N GLY A 119 -5.70 -6.14 6.71
CA GLY A 119 -4.39 -5.48 6.79
C GLY A 119 -4.38 -4.00 6.42
N SER A 120 -5.31 -3.51 5.57
CA SER A 120 -5.31 -2.11 5.16
C SER A 120 -5.32 -1.15 6.35
N CYS A 121 -4.49 -0.11 6.28
CA CYS A 121 -4.28 0.85 7.34
C CYS A 121 -4.62 2.26 6.88
N PHE A 122 -5.33 3.02 7.72
CA PHE A 122 -5.63 4.42 7.51
C PHE A 122 -5.36 5.20 8.80
N ALA A 123 -5.40 6.53 8.73
CA ALA A 123 -5.23 7.36 9.91
C ALA A 123 -6.06 8.63 9.83
N SER A 124 -6.17 9.31 10.97
CA SER A 124 -6.74 10.66 11.04
C SER A 124 -6.03 11.57 10.04
N PHE A 125 -6.78 12.20 9.13
CA PHE A 125 -6.24 12.97 8.00
C PHE A 125 -6.34 14.49 8.17
N GLN A 126 -6.87 14.94 9.31
CA GLN A 126 -7.07 16.36 9.65
C GLN A 126 -6.48 16.69 11.03
N ASN A 127 -6.34 17.97 11.34
CA ASN A 127 -5.92 18.42 12.67
C ASN A 127 -7.00 18.03 13.70
N CYS A 128 -6.62 17.19 14.67
CA CYS A 128 -7.50 16.68 15.71
C CYS A 128 -7.06 17.19 17.09
N PRO A 129 -7.82 18.11 17.73
CA PRO A 129 -7.49 18.66 19.05
C PRO A 129 -7.67 17.67 20.19
N THR A 130 -8.35 16.54 19.99
CA THR A 130 -8.52 15.49 21.01
C THR A 130 -8.24 14.09 20.46
N LYS A 131 -7.79 13.16 21.31
CA LYS A 131 -7.60 11.75 20.94
C LYS A 131 -8.89 11.10 20.42
N ALA A 132 -10.04 11.46 20.98
CA ALA A 132 -11.35 10.99 20.52
C ALA A 132 -11.68 11.48 19.11
N GLU A 133 -11.32 12.72 18.76
CA GLU A 133 -11.48 13.24 17.40
C GLU A 133 -10.55 12.56 16.40
N ALA A 134 -9.29 12.29 16.79
CA ALA A 134 -8.37 11.53 15.96
C ALA A 134 -8.91 10.14 15.64
N ARG A 135 -9.41 9.42 16.65
CA ARG A 135 -10.03 8.10 16.48
C ARG A 135 -11.24 8.15 15.55
N ARG A 136 -12.14 9.13 15.72
CA ARG A 136 -13.30 9.33 14.82
C ARG A 136 -12.87 9.67 13.40
N SER A 137 -11.86 10.51 13.23
CA SER A 137 -11.33 10.89 11.91
C SER A 137 -10.75 9.67 11.18
N ALA A 138 -9.99 8.82 11.87
CA ALA A 138 -9.48 7.57 11.31
C ALA A 138 -10.62 6.61 10.93
N ALA A 139 -11.61 6.43 11.81
CA ALA A 139 -12.77 5.57 11.54
C ALA A 139 -13.58 6.03 10.32
N LYS A 140 -13.78 7.35 10.15
CA LYS A 140 -14.49 7.91 8.99
C LYS A 140 -13.88 7.50 7.66
N ILE A 141 -12.56 7.67 7.51
CA ILE A 141 -11.88 7.35 6.26
C ILE A 141 -11.81 5.84 6.01
N ALA A 142 -11.62 5.06 7.07
CA ALA A 142 -11.64 3.60 6.99
C ALA A 142 -13.02 3.05 6.63
N LEU A 143 -14.11 3.61 7.18
CA LEU A 143 -15.48 3.23 6.83
C LEU A 143 -15.81 3.58 5.39
N MET A 144 -15.42 4.78 4.93
CA MET A 144 -15.58 5.15 3.53
C MET A 144 -14.89 4.14 2.61
N ASN A 145 -13.62 3.80 2.88
CA ASN A 145 -12.87 2.85 2.06
C ASN A 145 -13.45 1.43 2.16
N SER A 146 -13.95 1.03 3.32
CA SER A 146 -14.57 -0.28 3.52
C SER A 146 -15.85 -0.43 2.68
N VAL A 147 -16.77 0.54 2.79
CA VAL A 147 -18.04 0.56 2.02
C VAL A 147 -17.75 0.69 0.51
N PHE A 148 -16.80 1.54 0.14
CA PHE A 148 -16.49 1.79 -1.26
C PHE A 148 -15.93 0.57 -1.98
N ASN A 149 -15.09 -0.24 -1.30
CA ASN A 149 -14.49 -1.44 -1.89
C ASN A 149 -15.45 -2.64 -2.01
N GLU A 150 -16.61 -2.62 -1.35
CA GLU A 150 -17.66 -3.62 -1.55
C GLU A 150 -18.44 -3.46 -2.85
N HIS A 151 -18.35 -2.28 -3.48
CA HIS A 151 -19.11 -2.01 -4.68
C HIS A 151 -18.67 -2.98 -5.81
N PRO A 152 -19.59 -3.63 -6.56
CA PRO A 152 -19.23 -4.60 -7.60
C PRO A 152 -18.25 -4.06 -8.66
N SER A 153 -18.33 -2.76 -8.97
CA SER A 153 -17.39 -2.10 -9.89
C SER A 153 -15.96 -1.93 -9.35
N ARG A 154 -15.71 -2.29 -8.09
CA ARG A 154 -14.39 -2.27 -7.43
C ARG A 154 -13.80 -3.67 -7.25
N LYS A 155 -14.45 -4.69 -7.81
CA LYS A 155 -13.87 -6.02 -7.97
C LYS A 155 -12.89 -6.04 -9.14
N ILE A 156 -11.91 -6.92 -9.04
CA ILE A 156 -10.99 -7.21 -10.15
C ILE A 156 -11.78 -7.94 -11.24
N THR A 157 -12.04 -7.23 -12.34
CA THR A 157 -12.77 -7.71 -13.52
C THR A 157 -11.82 -7.78 -14.71
N ASP A 158 -12.17 -8.53 -15.76
CA ASP A 158 -11.34 -8.62 -16.97
C ASP A 158 -11.10 -7.24 -17.61
N ASP A 159 -12.11 -6.37 -17.62
CA ASP A 159 -11.99 -4.99 -18.09
C ASP A 159 -10.98 -4.19 -17.24
N PHE A 160 -11.01 -4.37 -15.92
CA PHE A 160 -10.04 -3.77 -15.02
C PHE A 160 -8.63 -4.29 -15.29
N ILE A 161 -8.46 -5.60 -15.46
CA ILE A 161 -7.16 -6.23 -15.74
C ILE A 161 -6.57 -5.65 -17.02
N ASN A 162 -7.33 -5.67 -18.11
CA ASN A 162 -6.88 -5.17 -19.41
C ASN A 162 -6.48 -3.68 -19.33
N LYS A 163 -7.27 -2.87 -18.61
CA LYS A 163 -6.94 -1.45 -18.41
C LYS A 163 -5.68 -1.28 -17.56
N ALA A 164 -5.56 -1.98 -16.44
CA ALA A 164 -4.42 -1.87 -15.53
C ALA A 164 -3.11 -2.30 -16.20
N VAL A 165 -3.14 -3.37 -17.00
CA VAL A 165 -1.99 -3.84 -17.79
C VAL A 165 -1.63 -2.83 -18.88
N THR A 166 -2.62 -2.23 -19.55
CA THR A 166 -2.39 -1.16 -20.54
C THR A 166 -1.74 0.08 -19.90
N ASP A 167 -2.25 0.51 -18.75
CA ASP A 167 -1.70 1.63 -17.99
C ASP A 167 -0.26 1.34 -17.53
N ALA A 168 0.00 0.11 -17.05
CA ALA A 168 1.34 -0.34 -16.67
C ALA A 168 2.29 -0.33 -17.88
N LYS A 169 1.87 -0.85 -19.03
CA LYS A 169 2.66 -0.86 -20.27
C LYS A 169 3.10 0.55 -20.68
N SER A 170 2.19 1.53 -20.57
CA SER A 170 2.49 2.94 -20.86
C SER A 170 3.55 3.54 -19.92
N SER A 171 3.60 3.05 -18.68
CA SER A 171 4.58 3.48 -17.67
C SER A 171 5.92 2.75 -17.78
N PHE A 172 5.94 1.53 -18.32
CA PHE A 172 7.12 0.66 -18.33
C PHE A 172 8.03 0.80 -19.56
N GLN A 173 7.65 1.54 -20.61
CA GLN A 173 8.38 1.55 -21.89
C GLN A 173 8.73 0.12 -22.40
N GLY A 174 7.92 -0.88 -22.06
CA GLY A 174 8.16 -2.29 -22.39
C GLY A 174 7.72 -2.67 -23.80
N SER A 175 8.29 -3.75 -24.33
CA SER A 175 7.95 -4.26 -25.66
C SER A 175 6.57 -4.92 -25.64
N PRO A 176 5.82 -4.92 -26.77
CA PRO A 176 4.49 -5.50 -26.85
C PRO A 176 4.44 -7.02 -26.58
N GLU A 177 5.57 -7.71 -26.71
CA GLU A 177 5.74 -9.14 -26.44
C GLU A 177 5.78 -9.47 -24.93
N ASP A 178 6.00 -8.46 -24.08
CA ASP A 178 6.15 -8.64 -22.64
C ASP A 178 4.82 -9.00 -21.94
N GLU A 179 3.68 -8.75 -22.56
CA GLU A 179 2.37 -8.90 -21.90
C GLU A 179 1.96 -10.36 -21.65
N ASN A 180 2.34 -11.26 -22.56
CA ASN A 180 1.95 -12.67 -22.53
C ASN A 180 3.05 -13.59 -21.98
N ASP A 181 4.27 -13.08 -21.78
CA ASP A 181 5.33 -13.83 -21.15
C ASP A 181 5.26 -13.66 -19.61
N PRO A 182 4.88 -14.70 -18.86
CA PRO A 182 4.80 -14.65 -17.40
C PRO A 182 6.17 -14.43 -16.74
N ASN A 183 7.26 -14.59 -17.49
CA ASN A 183 8.60 -14.28 -17.04
C ASN A 183 8.97 -12.81 -17.20
N THR A 184 8.08 -11.92 -17.66
CA THR A 184 8.28 -10.46 -17.63
C THR A 184 7.61 -9.81 -16.41
N SER A 185 7.96 -8.56 -16.11
CA SER A 185 7.31 -7.82 -15.01
C SER A 185 5.83 -7.54 -15.32
N LEU A 186 5.51 -7.36 -16.62
CA LEU A 186 4.16 -7.07 -17.07
C LEU A 186 3.28 -8.33 -17.06
N GLY A 187 3.81 -9.46 -17.55
CA GLY A 187 3.13 -10.75 -17.51
C GLY A 187 2.92 -11.25 -16.07
N ALA A 188 3.91 -11.08 -15.18
CA ALA A 188 3.74 -11.40 -13.76
C ALA A 188 2.66 -10.54 -13.08
N PHE A 189 2.60 -9.24 -13.41
CA PHE A 189 1.55 -8.35 -12.91
C PHE A 189 0.16 -8.76 -13.41
N ARG A 190 0.05 -9.09 -14.71
CA ARG A 190 -1.19 -9.61 -15.31
C ARG A 190 -1.63 -10.90 -14.63
N PHE A 191 -0.74 -11.88 -14.49
CA PHE A 191 -1.01 -13.15 -13.82
C PHE A 191 -1.49 -12.94 -12.39
N MET A 192 -0.86 -12.03 -11.64
CA MET A 192 -1.25 -11.71 -10.27
C MET A 192 -2.68 -11.16 -10.19
N LEU A 193 -3.07 -10.30 -11.14
CA LEU A 193 -4.43 -9.78 -11.22
C LEU A 193 -5.43 -10.87 -11.62
N GLU A 194 -5.10 -11.70 -12.61
CA GLU A 194 -5.96 -12.81 -13.07
C GLU A 194 -6.21 -13.84 -11.96
N ALA A 195 -5.20 -14.17 -11.16
CA ALA A 195 -5.31 -15.06 -10.00
C ALA A 195 -6.19 -14.50 -8.87
N ASN A 196 -6.46 -13.20 -8.88
CA ASN A 196 -7.31 -12.51 -7.90
C ASN A 196 -8.60 -11.95 -8.51
N ARG A 197 -9.02 -12.48 -9.68
CA ARG A 197 -10.30 -12.12 -10.30
C ARG A 197 -11.44 -12.28 -9.30
N SER A 198 -12.41 -11.35 -9.36
CA SER A 198 -13.58 -11.24 -8.48
C SER A 198 -13.32 -10.82 -7.03
N LYS A 199 -12.06 -10.80 -6.57
CA LYS A 199 -11.70 -10.23 -5.27
C LYS A 199 -11.82 -8.71 -5.31
N SER A 200 -12.10 -8.12 -4.16
CA SER A 200 -12.06 -6.68 -3.95
C SER A 200 -10.62 -6.17 -3.99
N MET A 201 -10.45 -4.89 -4.30
CA MET A 201 -9.14 -4.25 -4.28
C MET A 201 -8.47 -4.31 -2.91
N LEU A 202 -9.26 -4.29 -1.83
CA LEU A 202 -8.77 -4.39 -0.46
C LEU A 202 -8.15 -5.78 -0.18
N GLU A 203 -8.78 -6.85 -0.68
CA GLU A 203 -8.23 -8.21 -0.55
C GLU A 203 -6.95 -8.39 -1.38
N PHE A 204 -6.90 -7.76 -2.55
CA PHE A 204 -5.70 -7.75 -3.39
C PHE A 204 -4.55 -6.93 -2.79
N GLN A 205 -4.88 -5.94 -1.95
CA GLN A 205 -3.91 -5.00 -1.41
C GLN A 205 -2.89 -5.64 -0.46
N GLU A 206 -3.27 -6.66 0.31
CA GLU A 206 -2.33 -7.39 1.17
C GLU A 206 -1.23 -8.05 0.34
N LEU A 207 -1.62 -8.72 -0.75
CA LEU A 207 -0.68 -9.34 -1.70
C LEU A 207 0.25 -8.29 -2.31
N MET A 208 -0.31 -7.15 -2.74
CA MET A 208 0.48 -6.05 -3.27
C MET A 208 1.49 -5.51 -2.24
N THR A 209 1.08 -5.39 -0.98
CA THR A 209 1.95 -4.89 0.08
C THR A 209 3.11 -5.84 0.36
N VAL A 210 2.85 -7.15 0.40
CA VAL A 210 3.90 -8.17 0.51
C VAL A 210 4.92 -8.03 -0.62
N PHE A 211 4.48 -7.94 -1.87
CA PHE A 211 5.39 -7.79 -3.01
C PHE A 211 6.16 -6.48 -3.00
N GLN A 212 5.53 -5.37 -2.57
CA GLN A 212 6.20 -4.08 -2.39
C GLN A 212 7.29 -4.16 -1.31
N LEU A 213 7.04 -4.85 -0.20
CA LEU A 213 8.03 -5.05 0.86
C LEU A 213 9.18 -5.95 0.42
N LEU A 214 8.90 -7.06 -0.26
CA LEU A 214 9.92 -7.96 -0.83
C LEU A 214 10.78 -7.25 -1.89
N HIS A 215 10.20 -6.31 -2.61
CA HIS A 215 10.95 -5.47 -3.54
C HIS A 215 11.85 -4.48 -2.78
N TRP A 216 11.26 -3.74 -1.85
CA TRP A 216 11.92 -2.69 -1.07
C TRP A 216 13.07 -3.24 -0.23
N ASN A 217 12.86 -4.35 0.48
CA ASN A 217 13.91 -5.00 1.26
C ASN A 217 14.87 -5.83 0.40
N GLY A 218 14.75 -5.82 -0.94
CA GLY A 218 15.67 -6.50 -1.85
C GLY A 218 15.53 -8.02 -1.96
N SER A 219 14.61 -8.68 -1.24
CA SER A 219 14.43 -10.13 -1.36
C SER A 219 14.06 -10.57 -2.78
N LEU A 220 13.28 -9.80 -3.53
CA LEU A 220 13.00 -10.10 -4.95
C LEU A 220 14.26 -10.08 -5.82
N LYS A 221 15.20 -9.16 -5.53
CA LYS A 221 16.48 -9.10 -6.24
C LYS A 221 17.32 -10.34 -5.92
N ALA A 222 17.40 -10.72 -4.65
CA ALA A 222 18.15 -11.90 -4.21
C ALA A 222 17.57 -13.22 -4.76
N MET A 223 16.24 -13.36 -4.82
CA MET A 223 15.59 -14.52 -5.44
C MET A 223 15.89 -14.60 -6.94
N ARG A 224 15.87 -13.48 -7.65
CA ARG A 224 16.27 -13.43 -9.06
C ARG A 224 17.73 -13.86 -9.27
N GLU A 225 18.62 -13.48 -8.36
CA GLU A 225 20.05 -13.86 -8.41
C GLU A 225 20.30 -15.34 -8.08
N ARG A 226 19.31 -16.02 -7.51
CA ARG A 226 19.31 -17.47 -7.25
C ARG A 226 18.50 -18.27 -8.29
N ASP A 227 18.22 -17.66 -9.43
CA ASP A 227 17.43 -18.23 -10.53
C ASP A 227 16.01 -18.68 -10.14
N CYS A 228 15.42 -18.08 -9.10
CA CYS A 228 13.99 -18.29 -8.81
C CYS A 228 13.15 -17.63 -9.90
N SER A 229 12.25 -18.39 -10.51
CA SER A 229 11.33 -17.86 -11.52
C SER A 229 10.27 -16.95 -10.89
N ARG A 230 9.74 -16.01 -11.68
CA ARG A 230 8.65 -15.13 -11.22
C ARG A 230 7.42 -15.92 -10.79
N GLN A 231 7.13 -17.02 -11.47
CA GLN A 231 5.99 -17.90 -11.17
C GLN A 231 6.15 -18.62 -9.83
N GLU A 232 7.34 -19.14 -9.50
CA GLU A 232 7.60 -19.76 -8.20
C GLU A 232 7.46 -18.75 -7.06
N VAL A 233 8.00 -17.54 -7.24
CA VAL A 233 7.85 -16.47 -6.26
C VAL A 233 6.38 -16.10 -6.07
N LEU A 234 5.63 -15.96 -7.17
CA LEU A 234 4.19 -15.70 -7.13
C LEU A 234 3.42 -16.82 -6.41
N ALA A 235 3.70 -18.08 -6.73
CA ALA A 235 3.07 -19.22 -6.09
C ALA A 235 3.33 -19.23 -4.57
N HIS A 236 4.58 -18.99 -4.16
CA HIS A 236 4.98 -18.99 -2.75
C HIS A 236 4.33 -17.88 -1.92
N TYR A 237 4.25 -16.66 -2.45
CA TYR A 237 3.74 -15.50 -1.70
C TYR A 237 2.25 -15.22 -1.93
N SER A 238 1.61 -15.81 -2.94
CA SER A 238 0.19 -15.56 -3.30
C SER A 238 -0.81 -15.76 -2.15
N HIS A 239 -0.51 -16.67 -1.23
CA HIS A 239 -1.37 -17.00 -0.09
C HIS A 239 -0.73 -16.69 1.26
N ARG A 240 0.51 -16.16 1.25
CA ARG A 240 1.27 -15.84 2.46
C ARG A 240 0.91 -14.45 2.93
N ASN A 241 0.53 -14.34 4.19
CA ASN A 241 0.24 -13.06 4.82
C ASN A 241 1.54 -12.41 5.32
N LEU A 242 1.49 -11.11 5.60
CA LEU A 242 2.58 -10.44 6.29
C LEU A 242 2.57 -10.81 7.80
N ASP A 243 3.23 -11.92 8.12
CA ASP A 243 3.38 -12.48 9.46
C ASP A 243 4.68 -12.03 10.15
N ASP A 244 4.84 -12.42 11.43
CA ASP A 244 5.99 -12.03 12.24
C ASP A 244 7.30 -12.66 11.76
N ASP A 245 7.23 -13.85 11.15
CA ASP A 245 8.40 -14.51 10.55
C ASP A 245 8.89 -13.72 9.33
N MET A 246 7.99 -13.26 8.46
CA MET A 246 8.34 -12.39 7.34
C MET A 246 8.93 -11.07 7.83
N ARG A 247 8.32 -10.40 8.82
CA ARG A 247 8.86 -9.16 9.38
C ARG A 247 10.25 -9.37 9.97
N SER A 248 10.45 -10.45 10.71
CA SER A 248 11.73 -10.79 11.32
C SER A 248 12.81 -11.07 10.27
N GLN A 249 12.48 -11.83 9.21
CA GLN A 249 13.41 -12.07 8.11
C GLN A 249 13.80 -10.78 7.39
N MET A 250 12.83 -9.89 7.12
CA MET A 250 13.10 -8.59 6.51
C MET A 250 13.95 -7.70 7.43
N ALA A 251 13.73 -7.74 8.74
CA ALA A 251 14.54 -7.02 9.71
C ALA A 251 16.00 -7.50 9.71
N LEU A 252 16.24 -8.82 9.66
CA LEU A 252 17.59 -9.40 9.52
C LEU A 252 18.29 -8.94 8.24
N ASP A 253 17.57 -8.88 7.12
CA ASP A 253 18.11 -8.36 5.86
C ASP A 253 18.55 -6.88 6.00
N TRP A 254 17.80 -6.08 6.74
CA TRP A 254 18.15 -4.67 7.04
C TRP A 254 19.33 -4.55 7.99
N ILE A 255 19.41 -5.40 9.03
CA ILE A 255 20.55 -5.48 9.95
C ILE A 255 21.83 -5.79 9.17
N SER A 256 21.78 -6.75 8.24
CA SER A 256 22.93 -7.08 7.39
C SER A 256 23.38 -5.88 6.54
N ARG A 257 22.45 -5.06 6.05
CA ARG A 257 22.78 -3.85 5.28
C ARG A 257 23.37 -2.75 6.14
N GLU A 258 22.88 -2.56 7.35
CA GLU A 258 23.41 -1.57 8.29
C GLU A 258 24.88 -1.83 8.61
N GLN A 259 25.30 -3.10 8.64
CA GLN A 259 26.70 -3.49 8.83
C GLN A 259 27.59 -3.09 7.63
N GLU A 260 27.03 -3.04 6.43
CA GLU A 260 27.73 -2.61 5.21
C GLU A 260 27.68 -1.09 5.00
N ILE A 261 26.54 -0.48 5.34
CA ILE A 261 26.21 0.93 5.13
C ILE A 261 25.62 1.47 6.43
N VAL A 262 26.49 2.01 7.27
CA VAL A 262 26.09 2.62 8.55
C VAL A 262 25.15 3.79 8.31
N GLY A 263 24.04 3.83 9.04
CA GLY A 263 23.01 4.85 8.99
C GLY A 263 21.87 4.58 8.01
N ILE A 264 21.93 3.50 7.22
CA ILE A 264 20.90 3.23 6.20
C ILE A 264 19.52 2.97 6.80
N ILE A 265 19.44 2.31 7.96
CA ILE A 265 18.17 2.09 8.67
C ILE A 265 17.58 3.42 9.14
N ALA A 266 18.40 4.32 9.69
CA ALA A 266 17.95 5.63 10.14
C ALA A 266 17.42 6.48 8.98
N GLU A 267 18.11 6.47 7.83
CA GLU A 267 17.66 7.17 6.62
C GLU A 267 16.34 6.60 6.06
N GLU A 268 16.17 5.28 6.06
CA GLU A 268 14.95 4.63 5.59
C GLU A 268 13.78 4.83 6.57
N LEU A 269 14.05 4.91 7.87
CA LEU A 269 13.06 5.27 8.89
C LEU A 269 12.51 6.68 8.64
N GLN A 270 13.39 7.66 8.41
CA GLN A 270 12.97 9.02 8.10
C GLN A 270 12.11 9.06 6.82
N ARG A 271 12.50 8.33 5.77
CA ARG A 271 11.71 8.20 4.55
C ARG A 271 10.34 7.58 4.79
N ALA A 272 10.27 6.53 5.61
CA ALA A 272 9.00 5.90 5.98
C ALA A 272 8.10 6.88 6.76
N ASP A 273 8.65 7.66 7.67
CA ASP A 273 7.88 8.68 8.42
C ASP A 273 7.31 9.77 7.50
N ASP A 274 8.11 10.29 6.57
CA ASP A 274 7.66 11.28 5.59
C ASP A 274 6.57 10.70 4.65
N GLU A 275 6.72 9.43 4.24
CA GLU A 275 5.73 8.70 3.43
C GLU A 275 4.41 8.52 4.20
N ILE A 276 4.47 8.13 5.49
CA ILE A 276 3.31 7.98 6.37
C ILE A 276 2.57 9.30 6.48
N GLU A 277 3.27 10.40 6.79
CA GLU A 277 2.64 11.70 7.00
C GLU A 277 2.01 12.23 5.70
N THR A 278 2.72 12.10 4.57
CA THR A 278 2.22 12.48 3.25
C THR A 278 0.97 11.70 2.87
N ALA A 279 0.99 10.38 3.05
CA ALA A 279 -0.16 9.53 2.74
C ALA A 279 -1.34 9.80 3.69
N ARG A 280 -1.07 10.04 4.97
CA ARG A 280 -2.09 10.35 5.99
C ARG A 280 -2.83 11.64 5.65
N LEU A 281 -2.12 12.72 5.36
CA LEU A 281 -2.73 14.00 5.01
C LEU A 281 -3.51 13.94 3.69
N ALA A 282 -3.13 13.04 2.78
CA ALA A 282 -3.85 12.76 1.55
C ALA A 282 -5.02 11.77 1.73
N GLY A 283 -5.21 11.22 2.94
CA GLY A 283 -6.22 10.20 3.20
C GLY A 283 -6.02 8.90 2.42
N ARG A 284 -4.76 8.57 2.10
CA ARG A 284 -4.41 7.36 1.38
C ARG A 284 -4.18 6.21 2.35
N GLU A 285 -4.13 5.03 1.78
CA GLU A 285 -3.80 3.80 2.49
C GLU A 285 -2.33 3.82 2.94
N LEU A 286 -2.06 3.29 4.14
CA LEU A 286 -0.82 3.47 4.91
C LEU A 286 -0.09 2.16 5.24
N ARG A 287 -0.62 0.99 4.88
CA ARG A 287 -0.08 -0.31 5.32
C ARG A 287 1.37 -0.47 4.90
N PHE A 288 1.70 -0.20 3.64
CA PHE A 288 3.07 -0.34 3.14
C PHE A 288 4.09 0.51 3.93
N PRO A 289 3.94 1.85 4.05
CA PRO A 289 4.93 2.65 4.78
C PRO A 289 4.89 2.42 6.31
N LYS A 290 3.75 2.03 6.91
CA LYS A 290 3.71 1.57 8.31
C LYS A 290 4.53 0.29 8.51
N GLU A 291 4.38 -0.70 7.64
CA GLU A 291 5.13 -1.96 7.74
C GLU A 291 6.63 -1.75 7.50
N LYS A 292 7.02 -0.84 6.58
CA LYS A 292 8.43 -0.42 6.48
C LYS A 292 8.95 0.08 7.83
N LYS A 293 8.23 1.00 8.47
CA LYS A 293 8.61 1.56 9.77
C LYS A 293 8.70 0.46 10.83
N ASP A 294 7.70 -0.41 10.94
CA ASP A 294 7.66 -1.46 11.96
C ASP A 294 8.80 -2.47 11.79
N ILE A 295 9.13 -2.86 10.54
CA ILE A 295 10.27 -3.74 10.23
C ILE A 295 11.61 -3.08 10.58
N LEU A 296 11.80 -1.80 10.25
CA LEU A 296 13.03 -1.08 10.57
C LEU A 296 13.18 -0.86 12.08
N MET A 297 12.10 -0.55 12.80
CA MET A 297 12.09 -0.46 14.26
C MET A 297 12.43 -1.80 14.91
N LEU A 298 11.91 -2.91 14.36
CA LEU A 298 12.30 -4.25 14.79
C LEU A 298 13.80 -4.48 14.58
N ALA A 299 14.36 -4.11 13.42
CA ALA A 299 15.79 -4.18 13.16
C ALA A 299 16.61 -3.36 14.18
N CYS A 300 16.23 -2.11 14.46
CA CYS A 300 16.87 -1.27 15.47
C CYS A 300 16.85 -1.92 16.86
N SER A 301 15.73 -2.53 17.25
CA SER A 301 15.59 -3.16 18.56
C SER A 301 16.57 -4.34 18.76
N GLN A 302 16.97 -5.00 17.67
CA GLN A 302 17.87 -6.16 17.70
C GLN A 302 19.36 -5.77 17.60
N LEU A 303 19.67 -4.57 17.09
CA LEU A 303 21.05 -4.05 17.00
C LEU A 303 21.62 -3.66 18.38
N GLY A 304 20.78 -3.55 19.42
CA GLY A 304 21.18 -3.07 20.74
C GLY A 304 21.44 -1.55 20.77
N PRO A 305 21.57 -0.94 21.97
CA PRO A 305 21.98 0.46 22.06
C PRO A 305 23.44 0.56 21.60
N GLY A 306 23.65 1.19 20.43
CA GLY A 306 24.97 1.63 19.97
C GLY A 306 25.50 2.81 20.77
#